data_AF-A0A2J4YNV5-F1
#
_entry.id   AF-A0A2J4YNV5-F1
#
_cell.length_a   1.000
_cell.length_b   1.000
_cell.length_c   1.000
_cell.angle_alpha   90.00
_cell.angle_beta   90.00
_cell.angle_gamma   90.00
#
_symmetry.space_group_name_H-M   'P 1'
#
loop_
_entity.id
_entity.type
_entity.pdbx_description
1 polymer ?
#
loop_
_entity_poly.entity_id
_entity_poly.type
_entity_poly.pdbx_seq_one_letter_code
_entity_poly.pdbx_strand_id
1 'polypeptide(L)' 'YLLGAELLGLAPGDCAVVEDAPAGLLAGLNAGCRTIAVNVPADAPRLDEADLVLTTLESLQVERLPDGNVNIILKD' A
#
# COMPACT_ATOMS: atom_id res chain seq x y z
N TYR A 1 -6.47 0.23 -9.04
CA TYR A 1 -6.36 -0.97 -8.17
C TYR A 1 -7.55 -1.90 -8.22
N LEU A 2 -8.79 -1.41 -8.32
CA LEU A 2 -9.99 -2.28 -8.39
C LEU A 2 -9.86 -3.45 -9.38
N LEU A 3 -9.49 -3.19 -10.63
CA LEU A 3 -9.26 -4.25 -11.63
C LEU A 3 -8.13 -5.21 -11.24
N GLY A 4 -7.07 -4.72 -10.60
CA GLY A 4 -5.98 -5.57 -10.13
C GLY A 4 -6.44 -6.53 -9.02
N ALA A 5 -7.21 -6.02 -8.07
CA ALA A 5 -7.82 -6.83 -7.00
C ALA A 5 -8.78 -7.88 -7.59
N GLU A 6 -9.61 -7.48 -8.57
CA GLU A 6 -10.50 -8.40 -9.30
C GLU A 6 -9.74 -9.52 -9.99
N LEU A 7 -8.66 -9.20 -10.72
CA LEU A 7 -7.84 -10.20 -11.41
C LEU A 7 -7.11 -11.15 -10.45
N LEU A 8 -6.84 -10.71 -9.22
CA LEU A 8 -6.28 -11.53 -8.15
C LEU A 8 -7.34 -12.34 -7.40
N GLY A 9 -8.63 -12.06 -7.62
CA GLY A 9 -9.73 -12.67 -6.86
C GLY A 9 -9.79 -12.22 -5.39
N LEU A 10 -9.29 -11.02 -5.09
CA LEU A 10 -9.22 -10.45 -3.73
C LEU A 10 -10.14 -9.24 -3.60
N ALA A 11 -10.62 -8.95 -2.39
CA ALA A 11 -11.23 -7.66 -2.11
C ALA A 11 -10.14 -6.57 -2.09
N PRO A 12 -10.44 -5.31 -2.48
CA PRO A 12 -9.46 -4.23 -2.41
C PRO A 12 -8.85 -4.05 -1.03
N GLY A 13 -9.63 -4.22 0.04
CA GLY A 13 -9.16 -4.12 1.43
C GLY A 13 -8.19 -5.23 1.87
N ASP A 14 -8.11 -6.32 1.11
CA ASP A 14 -7.14 -7.40 1.30
C ASP A 14 -5.86 -7.18 0.49
N CYS A 15 -5.78 -6.08 -0.28
CA CYS A 15 -4.62 -5.70 -1.06
C CYS A 15 -3.85 -4.54 -0.41
N ALA A 16 -2.52 -4.61 -0.45
CA ALA A 16 -1.65 -3.49 -0.15
C ALA A 16 -1.15 -2.85 -1.45
N VAL A 17 -1.28 -1.53 -1.57
CA VAL A 17 -0.81 -0.72 -2.70
C VAL A 17 0.43 0.04 -2.27
N VAL A 18 1.52 -0.09 -3.03
CA VAL A 18 2.77 0.66 -2.83
C VAL A 18 2.86 1.73 -3.91
N GLU A 19 2.95 3.00 -3.53
CA GLU A 19 2.91 4.13 -4.46
C GLU A 19 3.92 5.23 -4.12
N ASP A 20 4.47 5.84 -5.16
CA ASP A 20 5.45 6.94 -5.08
C ASP A 20 4.91 8.30 -5.55
N ALA A 21 3.68 8.32 -6.06
CA ALA A 21 3.03 9.52 -6.57
C ALA A 21 1.70 9.84 -5.86
N PRO A 22 1.32 11.13 -5.72
CA PRO A 22 0.03 11.52 -5.14
C PRO A 22 -1.17 10.90 -5.85
N ALA A 23 -1.12 10.81 -7.19
CA ALA A 23 -2.22 10.26 -7.98
C ALA A 23 -2.45 8.76 -7.68
N GLY A 24 -1.37 8.00 -7.55
CA GLY A 24 -1.43 6.57 -7.20
C GLY A 24 -1.94 6.37 -5.77
N LEU A 25 -1.41 7.11 -4.80
CA LEU A 25 -1.87 7.07 -3.41
C LEU A 25 -3.37 7.34 -3.31
N LEU A 26 -3.86 8.42 -3.94
CA LEU A 26 -5.28 8.75 -3.97
C LEU A 26 -6.12 7.66 -4.62
N ALA A 27 -5.63 7.05 -5.69
CA ALA A 27 -6.31 5.93 -6.33
C ALA A 27 -6.37 4.68 -5.42
N GLY A 28 -5.33 4.43 -4.60
CA GLY A 28 -5.27 3.34 -3.63
C GLY A 28 -6.27 3.53 -2.50
N LEU A 29 -6.24 4.72 -1.90
CA LEU A 29 -7.19 5.13 -0.85
C LEU A 29 -8.64 5.04 -1.35
N ASN A 30 -8.92 5.59 -2.53
CA ASN A 30 -10.27 5.58 -3.10
C ASN A 30 -10.76 4.18 -3.50
N ALA A 31 -9.84 3.25 -3.79
CA ALA A 31 -10.17 1.85 -4.04
C ALA A 31 -10.47 1.08 -2.75
N GLY A 32 -10.17 1.65 -1.57
CA GLY A 32 -10.29 0.97 -0.28
C GLY A 32 -9.18 -0.05 -0.03
N CYS A 33 -8.02 0.11 -0.66
CA CYS A 33 -6.84 -0.69 -0.38
C CYS A 33 -6.11 -0.19 0.87
N ARG A 34 -5.29 -1.05 1.47
CA ARG A 34 -4.21 -0.57 2.35
C ARG A 34 -3.16 0.13 1.49
N THR A 35 -2.58 1.22 1.96
CA THR A 35 -1.66 2.05 1.17
C THR A 35 -0.33 2.29 1.87
N ILE A 36 0.75 2.10 1.13
CA ILE A 36 2.14 2.31 1.54
C ILE A 36 2.71 3.38 0.60
N ALA A 37 2.79 4.61 1.08
CA ALA A 37 3.39 5.72 0.36
C ALA A 37 4.92 5.64 0.51
N VAL A 38 5.67 5.72 -0.61
CA VAL A 38 7.14 5.65 -0.62
C VAL A 38 7.68 6.84 -1.39
N ASN A 39 8.32 7.80 -0.71
CA ASN A 39 8.81 9.06 -1.30
C ASN A 39 7.73 9.91 -1.99
N VAL A 40 6.46 9.75 -1.61
CA VAL A 40 5.40 10.67 -2.02
C VAL A 40 5.71 12.07 -1.48
N PRO A 41 5.56 13.15 -2.28
CA PRO A 41 5.80 14.53 -1.83
C PRO A 41 5.07 14.85 -0.52
N ALA A 42 5.73 15.57 0.39
CA ALA A 42 5.20 15.85 1.72
C ALA A 42 3.92 16.73 1.72
N ASP A 43 3.66 17.45 0.62
CA ASP A 43 2.48 18.26 0.38
C ASP A 43 1.38 17.51 -0.41
N ALA A 44 1.58 16.22 -0.67
CA ALA A 44 0.58 15.40 -1.35
C ALA A 44 -0.73 15.36 -0.55
N PRO A 45 -1.88 15.57 -1.21
CA PRO A 45 -3.17 15.48 -0.54
C PRO A 45 -3.39 14.11 0.08
N ARG A 46 -3.90 14.08 1.32
CA ARG A 46 -4.30 12.87 2.05
C ARG A 46 -3.13 11.90 2.31
N LEU A 47 -1.89 12.38 2.30
CA LEU A 47 -0.71 11.58 2.66
C LEU A 47 -0.81 11.02 4.10
N ASP A 48 -1.45 11.78 4.99
CA ASP A 48 -1.74 11.41 6.37
C ASP A 48 -2.78 10.29 6.52
N GLU A 49 -3.51 9.94 5.45
CA GLU A 49 -4.42 8.80 5.43
C GLU A 49 -3.74 7.48 5.02
N ALA A 50 -2.48 7.53 4.57
CA ALA A 50 -1.74 6.32 4.20
C ALA A 50 -1.43 5.46 5.44
N ASP A 51 -1.59 4.14 5.35
CA ASP A 51 -1.23 3.22 6.43
C ASP A 51 0.27 3.32 6.79
N LEU A 52 1.14 3.51 5.79
CA LEU A 52 2.57 3.68 5.95
C LEU A 52 3.09 4.79 5.05
N VAL A 53 3.95 5.67 5.58
CA VAL A 53 4.67 6.70 4.83
C VAL A 53 6.17 6.47 5.04
N LEU A 54 6.86 6.09 3.97
CA LEU A 54 8.26 5.65 3.99
C LEU A 54 9.10 6.47 3.01
N THR A 55 10.39 6.54 3.26
CA THR A 55 11.37 7.12 2.32
C THR A 55 12.10 6.07 1.50
N THR A 56 11.96 4.79 1.86
CA THR A 56 12.60 3.65 1.18
C THR A 56 11.81 2.38 1.46
N LEU A 57 11.86 1.42 0.53
CA LEU A 57 11.35 0.06 0.75
C LEU A 57 12.30 -0.79 1.60
N GLU A 58 13.53 -0.34 1.85
CA GLU A 58 14.51 -1.07 2.66
C GLU A 58 14.06 -1.26 4.11
N SER A 59 13.14 -0.44 4.60
CA SER A 59 12.52 -0.61 5.93
C SER A 59 11.41 -1.66 5.95
N LEU A 60 10.97 -2.18 4.80
CA LEU A 60 9.92 -3.21 4.74
C LEU A 60 10.48 -4.62 4.67
N GLN A 61 9.87 -5.50 5.45
CA GLN A 61 9.99 -6.94 5.33
C GLN A 61 8.62 -7.52 4.99
N VAL A 62 8.59 -8.38 3.97
CA VAL A 62 7.39 -9.11 3.55
C VAL A 62 7.57 -10.57 3.93
N GLU A 63 6.66 -11.10 4.73
CA GLU A 63 6.63 -12.51 5.11
C GLU A 63 5.36 -13.14 4.56
N ARG A 64 5.50 -14.24 3.81
CA ARG A 64 4.36 -15.01 3.32
C ARG A 64 3.89 -16.00 4.39
N LEU A 65 2.61 -15.98 4.69
CA LEU A 65 1.98 -16.89 5.64
C LEU A 65 1.46 -18.17 4.95
N PRO A 66 1.30 -19.28 5.70
CA PRO A 66 0.80 -20.56 5.15
C PRO A 66 -0.62 -20.50 4.60
N ASP A 67 -1.44 -19.55 5.05
CA ASP A 67 -2.82 -19.34 4.62
C ASP A 67 -2.94 -18.52 3.31
N GLY A 68 -1.81 -18.08 2.76
CA GLY A 68 -1.75 -17.27 1.55
C GLY A 68 -1.72 -15.76 1.79
N ASN A 69 -1.90 -15.30 3.03
CA ASN A 69 -1.74 -13.89 3.39
C ASN A 69 -0.26 -13.49 3.46
N VAL A 70 -0.01 -12.19 3.53
CA VAL A 70 1.32 -11.62 3.75
C VAL A 70 1.33 -10.71 4.98
N ASN A 71 2.35 -10.87 5.82
CA ASN A 71 2.69 -9.90 6.84
C ASN A 71 3.59 -8.82 6.23
N ILE A 72 3.26 -7.57 6.51
CA ILE A 72 4.09 -6.40 6.19
C ILE A 72 4.64 -5.87 7.51
N ILE A 73 5.96 -5.93 7.65
CA ILE A 73 6.68 -5.60 8.90
C ILE A 73 7.62 -4.42 8.61
N LEU A 74 7.58 -3.41 9.49
CA LEU A 74 8.61 -2.38 9.53
C LEU A 74 9.81 -2.90 10.32
N LYS A 75 10.99 -2.86 9.70
CA LYS A 75 12.28 -3.11 10.34
C LYS A 75 12.69 -1.88 11.14
N ASP A 76 13.26 -2.14 12.32
CA ASP A 76 13.93 -1.13 13.15
C ASP A 76 15.22 -0.60 12.50
#